data_AF-A0A0D6AP30-F1
#
_entry.id   AF-A0A0D6AP30-F1
#
_cell.length_a   1.000
_cell.length_b   1.000
_cell.length_c   1.000
_cell.angle_alpha   90.00
_cell.angle_beta   90.00
_cell.angle_gamma   90.00
#
_symmetry.space_group_name_H-M   'P 1'
#
loop_
_entity.id
_entity.type
_entity.pdbx_description
1 polymer ?
#
loop_
_entity_poly.entity_id
_entity_poly.type
_entity_poly.pdbx_seq_one_letter_code
_entity_poly.pdbx_strand_id
1 'polypeptide(L)'
;MGKNSKFLRELKRLEHKNYQSSSHDLSLSSIDSGKMSKTLENFMSPYLHLTTDLSSKKKLFTIGVVAWNASLYSEEEREDITNILFSKEVIGDDSTIQEELKEIVQELIDRKLTYFKDDQRLIIDFDLQKLGNSHQLSVTSQPI
;
A
#
# COMPACT_ATOMS: atom_id res chain seq x y z
N MET A 1 13.13 14.68 -14.90
CA MET A 1 12.16 13.66 -14.47
C MET A 1 12.63 13.10 -13.13
N GLY A 2 11.86 13.32 -12.06
CA GLY A 2 12.25 12.93 -10.70
C GLY A 2 12.12 11.42 -10.47
N LYS A 3 12.90 10.87 -9.54
CA LYS A 3 12.85 9.43 -9.16
C LYS A 3 11.44 8.96 -8.74
N ASN A 4 10.64 9.87 -8.16
CA ASN A 4 9.29 9.59 -7.71
C ASN A 4 8.33 9.29 -8.88
N SER A 5 8.40 10.00 -10.01
CA SER A 5 7.49 9.75 -11.13
C SER A 5 7.79 8.44 -11.87
N LYS A 6 9.03 7.96 -11.85
CA LYS A 6 9.36 6.63 -12.39
C LYS A 6 8.75 5.51 -11.54
N PHE A 7 8.83 5.65 -10.22
CA PHE A 7 8.28 4.67 -9.28
C PHE A 7 6.75 4.54 -9.40
N LEU A 8 6.03 5.67 -9.48
CA LEU A 8 4.57 5.68 -9.66
C LEU A 8 4.15 5.05 -11.01
N ARG A 9 4.89 5.32 -12.08
CA ARG A 9 4.65 4.67 -13.39
C ARG A 9 4.85 3.16 -13.37
N GLU A 10 5.84 2.67 -12.63
CA GLU A 10 6.07 1.23 -12.48
C GLU A 10 4.97 0.57 -11.63
N LEU A 11 4.46 1.24 -10.60
CA LEU A 11 3.28 0.79 -9.83
C LEU A 11 2.07 0.59 -10.75
N LYS A 12 1.71 1.62 -11.52
CA LYS A 12 0.60 1.57 -12.48
C LYS A 12 0.73 0.45 -13.51
N ARG A 13 1.96 0.14 -13.96
CA ARG A 13 2.22 -0.92 -14.95
C ARG A 13 1.99 -2.32 -14.39
N LEU A 14 2.31 -2.56 -13.12
CA LEU A 14 2.15 -3.89 -12.52
C LEU A 14 0.70 -4.26 -12.34
N GLU A 15 -0.15 -3.29 -12.02
CA GLU A 15 -1.58 -3.54 -11.85
C GLU A 15 -2.27 -3.90 -13.16
N HIS A 16 -1.97 -3.19 -14.25
CA HIS A 16 -2.45 -3.56 -15.59
C HIS A 16 -2.02 -4.98 -15.98
N LYS A 17 -0.85 -5.45 -15.52
CA LYS A 17 -0.34 -6.80 -15.79
C LYS A 17 -1.02 -7.85 -14.90
N ASN A 18 -1.22 -7.56 -13.62
CA ASN A 18 -1.89 -8.46 -12.68
C ASN A 18 -3.37 -8.64 -13.03
N TYR A 19 -4.05 -7.59 -13.51
CA TYR A 19 -5.44 -7.67 -13.98
C TYR A 19 -5.61 -8.60 -15.20
N GLN A 20 -4.59 -8.73 -16.06
CA GLN A 20 -4.61 -9.61 -17.24
C GLN A 20 -4.02 -11.01 -16.98
N SER A 21 -3.22 -11.19 -15.92
CA SER A 21 -2.61 -12.48 -15.53
C SER A 21 -3.29 -13.10 -14.32
N SER A 22 -4.62 -13.25 -14.37
CA SER A 22 -5.33 -14.06 -13.37
C SER A 22 -5.14 -15.55 -13.68
N SER A 23 -3.98 -16.10 -13.29
CA SER A 23 -3.77 -17.54 -13.02
C SER A 23 -2.29 -17.85 -12.77
N HIS A 24 -1.69 -17.44 -11.66
CA HIS A 24 -0.57 -18.20 -11.09
C HIS A 24 -0.43 -17.98 -9.58
N ASP A 25 -0.85 -19.02 -8.86
CA ASP A 25 -0.40 -19.51 -7.55
C ASP A 25 0.38 -18.54 -6.66
N LEU A 26 -0.36 -17.85 -5.80
CA LEU A 26 0.04 -17.76 -4.40
C LEU A 26 -1.01 -18.54 -3.61
N SER A 27 -0.57 -19.52 -2.84
CA SER A 27 -1.41 -20.29 -1.91
C SER A 27 -2.00 -19.34 -0.85
N LEU A 28 -3.14 -18.73 -1.17
CA LEU A 28 -3.88 -17.76 -0.35
C LEU A 28 -4.56 -18.41 0.88
N SER A 29 -4.48 -19.72 1.04
CA SER A 29 -5.10 -20.50 2.12
C SER A 29 -4.42 -20.38 3.48
N SER A 30 -3.45 -19.45 3.63
CA SER A 30 -2.70 -19.29 4.89
C SER A 30 -2.27 -17.84 5.11
N ILE A 31 -3.13 -16.85 4.82
CA ILE A 31 -2.91 -15.51 5.38
C ILE A 31 -3.17 -15.63 6.88
N ASP A 32 -2.12 -15.96 7.61
CA ASP A 32 -2.08 -16.01 9.06
C ASP A 32 -2.53 -14.65 9.60
N SER A 33 -3.74 -14.58 10.17
CA SER A 33 -4.29 -13.38 10.81
C SER A 33 -3.46 -12.95 12.02
N GLY A 34 -2.50 -13.78 12.46
CA GLY A 34 -1.74 -13.63 13.70
C GLY A 34 -0.79 -12.43 13.77
N LYS A 35 -0.28 -11.89 12.65
CA LYS A 35 0.68 -10.75 12.68
C LYS A 35 0.42 -9.70 11.61
N MET A 36 0.11 -8.48 12.06
CA MET A 36 -0.17 -7.34 11.18
C MET A 36 1.01 -7.00 10.25
N SER A 37 2.26 -7.19 10.69
CA SER A 37 3.42 -7.01 9.83
C SER A 37 3.44 -7.97 8.64
N LYS A 38 3.07 -9.24 8.85
CA LYS A 38 2.97 -10.22 7.76
C LYS A 38 1.79 -9.89 6.83
N THR A 39 0.66 -9.48 7.39
CA THR A 39 -0.49 -9.00 6.61
C THR A 39 -0.09 -7.83 5.71
N LEU A 40 0.57 -6.81 6.26
CA LEU A 40 1.00 -5.63 5.50
C LEU A 40 2.05 -5.98 4.42
N GLU A 41 2.97 -6.91 4.70
CA GLU A 41 3.88 -7.45 3.68
C GLU A 41 3.13 -8.16 2.56
N ASN A 42 2.16 -9.01 2.88
CA ASN A 42 1.38 -9.75 1.89
C ASN A 42 0.50 -8.81 1.05
N PHE A 43 -0.05 -7.78 1.69
CA PHE A 43 -0.80 -6.72 1.04
C PHE A 43 0.07 -6.00 -0.01
N MET A 44 1.30 -5.64 0.36
CA MET A 44 2.25 -4.93 -0.50
C MET A 44 3.11 -5.81 -1.41
N SER A 45 3.03 -7.14 -1.28
CA SER A 45 3.87 -8.12 -1.99
C SER A 45 4.04 -7.84 -3.50
N PRO A 46 2.97 -7.55 -4.27
CA PRO A 46 3.10 -7.28 -5.71
C PRO A 46 4.05 -6.13 -6.04
N TYR A 47 4.23 -5.19 -5.12
CA TYR A 47 4.95 -3.94 -5.32
C TYR A 47 6.34 -3.91 -4.71
N LEU A 48 6.69 -4.88 -3.85
CA LEU A 48 7.95 -4.88 -3.10
C LEU A 48 9.19 -4.84 -4.02
N HIS A 49 9.10 -5.46 -5.20
CA HIS A 49 10.20 -5.51 -6.17
C HIS A 49 10.51 -4.16 -6.83
N LEU A 50 9.64 -3.16 -6.70
CA LEU A 50 9.89 -1.79 -7.19
C LEU A 50 10.83 -1.00 -6.27
N THR A 51 11.09 -1.53 -5.08
CA THR A 51 11.88 -0.84 -4.06
C THR A 51 13.30 -1.38 -4.08
N THR A 52 14.26 -0.47 -4.25
CA THR A 52 15.69 -0.82 -4.37
C THR A 52 16.46 -0.62 -3.07
N ASP A 53 15.87 0.11 -2.12
CA ASP A 53 16.53 0.55 -0.90
C ASP A 53 15.52 0.76 0.24
N LEU A 54 16.02 0.92 1.45
CA LEU A 54 15.19 1.07 2.64
C LEU A 54 14.25 2.29 2.55
N SER A 55 14.69 3.41 1.95
CA SER A 55 13.89 4.63 1.85
C SER A 55 12.73 4.44 0.88
N SER A 56 12.97 3.87 -0.31
CA SER A 56 11.89 3.55 -1.26
C SER A 56 10.92 2.51 -0.67
N LYS A 57 11.42 1.53 0.07
CA LYS A 57 10.58 0.54 0.76
C LYS A 57 9.73 1.13 1.87
N LYS A 58 10.27 2.05 2.68
CA LYS A 58 9.51 2.80 3.69
C LYS A 58 8.36 3.58 3.04
N LYS A 59 8.63 4.31 1.96
CA LYS A 59 7.60 5.06 1.21
C LYS A 59 6.49 4.14 0.69
N LEU A 60 6.86 2.99 0.13
CA LEU A 60 5.87 2.02 -0.36
C LEU A 60 4.96 1.54 0.79
N PHE A 61 5.52 1.22 1.96
CA PHE A 61 4.71 0.84 3.12
C PHE A 61 3.87 1.99 3.66
N THR A 62 4.34 3.24 3.62
CA THR A 62 3.52 4.41 3.99
C THR A 62 2.26 4.49 3.12
N ILE A 63 2.41 4.34 1.79
CA ILE A 63 1.27 4.33 0.86
C ILE A 63 0.33 3.15 1.17
N GLY A 64 0.90 1.98 1.45
CA GLY A 64 0.14 0.80 1.84
C GLY A 64 -0.67 1.01 3.12
N VAL A 65 -0.09 1.62 4.15
CA VAL A 65 -0.76 1.93 5.42
C VAL A 65 -1.91 2.92 5.20
N VAL A 66 -1.68 3.95 4.37
CA VAL A 66 -2.70 4.92 3.99
C VAL A 66 -3.89 4.23 3.33
N ALA A 67 -3.64 3.42 2.30
CA ALA A 67 -4.70 2.70 1.59
C ALA A 67 -5.41 1.69 2.50
N TRP A 68 -4.65 0.99 3.36
CA TRP A 68 -5.21 0.06 4.33
C TRP A 68 -6.18 0.75 5.28
N ASN A 69 -5.77 1.84 5.92
CA ASN A 69 -6.62 2.57 6.86
C ASN A 69 -7.83 3.22 6.16
N ALA A 70 -7.64 3.81 4.98
CA ALA A 70 -8.74 4.40 4.20
C ALA A 70 -9.82 3.38 3.80
N SER A 71 -9.44 2.10 3.60
CA SER A 71 -10.38 1.03 3.27
C SER A 71 -11.32 0.64 4.42
N LEU A 72 -11.04 1.08 5.65
CA LEU A 72 -11.86 0.80 6.84
C LEU A 72 -13.07 1.73 6.98
N TYR A 73 -13.06 2.84 6.25
CA TYR A 73 -14.13 3.84 6.26
C TYR A 73 -15.14 3.59 5.14
N SER A 74 -16.33 4.18 5.30
CA SER A 74 -17.35 4.21 4.24
C SER A 74 -16.82 4.91 2.98
N GLU A 75 -17.48 4.69 1.85
CA GLU A 75 -17.07 5.29 0.58
C GLU A 75 -17.06 6.83 0.64
N GLU A 76 -18.05 7.41 1.33
CA GLU A 76 -18.16 8.86 1.55
C GLU A 76 -16.98 9.40 2.37
N GLU A 77 -16.70 8.80 3.53
CA GLU A 77 -15.59 9.20 4.41
C GLU A 77 -14.21 8.95 3.78
N ARG A 78 -14.11 7.91 2.95
CA ARG A 78 -12.88 7.58 2.23
C ARG A 78 -12.52 8.69 1.26
N GLU A 79 -13.47 9.25 0.52
CA GLU A 79 -13.17 10.33 -0.42
C GLU A 79 -12.56 11.54 0.30
N ASP A 80 -13.12 11.92 1.45
CA ASP A 80 -12.60 13.02 2.28
C ASP A 80 -11.18 12.77 2.77
N ILE A 81 -10.91 11.59 3.32
CA ILE A 81 -9.58 11.20 3.82
C ILE A 81 -8.56 11.20 2.66
N THR A 82 -8.96 10.66 1.52
CA THR A 82 -8.11 10.54 0.33
C THR A 82 -7.78 11.92 -0.24
N ASN A 83 -8.75 12.85 -0.25
CA ASN A 83 -8.55 14.23 -0.69
C ASN A 83 -7.60 15.00 0.23
N ILE A 84 -7.67 14.78 1.56
CA ILE A 84 -6.73 15.38 2.52
C ILE A 84 -5.31 14.84 2.30
N LEU A 85 -5.17 13.52 2.13
CA LEU A 85 -3.85 12.88 1.95
C LEU A 85 -3.17 13.26 0.64
N PHE A 86 -3.94 13.62 -0.38
CA PHE A 86 -3.44 14.06 -1.69
C PHE A 86 -3.52 15.57 -1.88
N SER A 87 -3.75 16.31 -0.80
CA SER A 87 -3.74 17.75 -0.88
C SER A 87 -2.34 18.26 -1.27
N LYS A 88 -2.33 19.48 -1.82
CA LYS A 88 -1.12 20.14 -2.32
C LYS A 88 -0.10 20.34 -1.19
N GLU A 89 -0.60 20.53 0.01
CA GLU A 89 0.17 20.69 1.25
C GLU A 89 0.91 19.40 1.62
N VAL A 90 0.39 18.23 1.25
CA VAL A 90 0.97 16.92 1.59
C VAL A 90 1.91 16.43 0.49
N ILE A 91 1.52 16.56 -0.78
CA ILE A 91 2.22 15.90 -1.91
C ILE A 91 2.91 16.90 -2.86
N GLY A 92 2.66 18.19 -2.69
CA GLY A 92 3.11 19.23 -3.61
C GLY A 92 2.10 19.49 -4.71
N ASP A 93 2.42 20.40 -5.63
CA ASP A 93 1.50 20.96 -6.62
C ASP A 93 1.54 20.27 -8.00
N ASP A 94 2.29 19.19 -8.15
CA ASP A 94 2.34 18.42 -9.40
C ASP A 94 1.06 17.57 -9.57
N SER A 95 0.13 18.07 -10.38
CA SER A 95 -1.16 17.43 -10.63
C SER A 95 -1.04 16.04 -11.24
N THR A 96 0.00 15.77 -12.02
CA THR A 96 0.21 14.44 -12.63
C THR A 96 0.58 13.42 -11.55
N ILE A 97 1.46 13.82 -10.62
CA ILE A 97 1.86 12.97 -9.49
C ILE A 97 0.69 12.73 -8.54
N GLN A 98 -0.15 13.74 -8.30
CA GLN A 98 -1.35 13.59 -7.46
C GLN A 98 -2.34 12.59 -8.06
N GLU A 99 -2.65 12.71 -9.35
CA GLU A 99 -3.56 11.78 -10.05
C GLU A 99 -2.99 10.35 -10.07
N GLU A 100 -1.72 10.18 -10.45
CA GLU A 100 -1.08 8.86 -10.48
C GLU A 100 -1.10 8.17 -9.10
N LEU A 101 -0.87 8.92 -8.01
CA LEU A 101 -0.89 8.35 -6.67
C LEU A 101 -2.31 8.06 -6.16
N LYS A 102 -3.30 8.89 -6.54
CA LYS A 102 -4.71 8.66 -6.21
C LYS A 102 -5.22 7.36 -6.82
N GLU A 103 -4.88 7.09 -8.08
CA GLU A 103 -5.20 5.83 -8.74
C GLU A 103 -4.59 4.63 -7.99
N ILE A 104 -3.29 4.70 -7.65
CA ILE A 104 -2.59 3.63 -6.93
C ILE A 104 -3.22 3.33 -5.57
N VAL A 105 -3.60 4.37 -4.81
CA VAL A 105 -4.24 4.17 -3.51
C VAL A 105 -5.64 3.58 -3.67
N GLN A 106 -6.40 3.98 -4.68
CA GLN A 106 -7.70 3.38 -4.96
C GLN A 106 -7.56 1.88 -5.28
N GLU A 107 -6.58 1.51 -6.10
CA GLU A 107 -6.29 0.10 -6.43
C GLU A 107 -5.89 -0.71 -5.18
N LEU A 108 -5.09 -0.12 -4.29
CA LEU A 108 -4.72 -0.74 -3.02
C LEU A 108 -5.92 -0.91 -2.08
N ILE A 109 -6.84 0.07 -2.04
CA ILE A 109 -8.08 -0.03 -1.28
C ILE A 109 -8.93 -1.18 -1.81
N ASP A 110 -9.14 -1.26 -3.12
CA ASP A 110 -9.92 -2.32 -3.76
C ASP A 110 -9.29 -3.70 -3.50
N ARG A 111 -7.96 -3.78 -3.52
CA ARG A 111 -7.20 -4.98 -3.12
C ARG A 111 -7.48 -5.37 -1.67
N LYS A 112 -7.48 -4.42 -0.72
CA LYS A 112 -7.81 -4.71 0.70
C LYS A 112 -9.22 -5.25 0.79
N LEU A 113 -10.19 -4.57 0.19
CA LEU A 113 -11.60 -4.97 0.21
C LEU A 113 -11.86 -6.33 -0.46
N THR A 114 -11.01 -6.73 -1.41
CA THR A 114 -11.13 -8.03 -2.09
C THR A 114 -10.50 -9.17 -1.28
N TYR A 115 -9.26 -9.00 -0.81
CA TYR A 115 -8.46 -10.10 -0.29
C TYR A 115 -8.28 -10.08 1.24
N PHE A 116 -8.55 -8.94 1.89
CA PHE A 116 -8.30 -8.70 3.31
C PHE A 116 -9.53 -8.11 4.03
N LYS A 117 -10.73 -8.36 3.50
CA LYS A 117 -11.99 -7.75 3.98
C LYS A 117 -12.27 -8.04 5.46
N ASP A 118 -11.85 -9.19 5.96
CA ASP A 118 -12.12 -9.61 7.34
C ASP A 118 -11.14 -8.98 8.36
N ASP A 119 -10.05 -8.37 7.90
CA ASP A 119 -9.10 -7.68 8.76
C ASP A 119 -9.51 -6.22 8.95
N GLN A 120 -10.08 -5.94 10.13
CA GLN A 120 -10.58 -4.63 10.54
C GLN A 120 -9.61 -3.94 11.52
N ARG A 121 -8.31 -4.26 11.45
CA ARG A 121 -7.31 -3.59 12.29
C ARG A 121 -6.83 -2.30 11.63
N LEU A 122 -6.94 -1.18 12.35
CA LEU A 122 -6.31 0.09 12.01
C LEU A 122 -4.81 0.03 12.31
N ILE A 123 -3.96 0.44 11.37
CA ILE A 123 -2.52 0.55 11.58
C ILE A 123 -2.22 1.91 12.20
N ILE A 124 -1.63 1.90 13.40
CA ILE A 124 -1.24 3.11 14.15
C ILE A 124 0.16 3.55 13.72
N ASP A 125 1.09 2.60 13.64
CA ASP A 125 2.48 2.87 13.32
C ASP A 125 3.16 1.65 12.69
N PHE A 126 4.23 1.88 11.94
CA PHE A 126 5.10 0.83 11.44
C PHE A 126 6.56 1.25 11.48
N ASP A 127 7.45 0.30 11.74
CA ASP A 127 8.88 0.50 11.61
C ASP A 127 9.49 -0.54 10.67
N LEU A 128 10.41 -0.07 9.83
CA LEU A 128 11.16 -0.90 8.90
C LEU A 128 12.65 -0.74 9.20
N GLN A 129 13.23 -1.80 9.75
CA GLN A 129 14.65 -1.85 10.12
C GLN A 129 15.43 -2.73 9.15
N LYS A 130 16.68 -2.34 8.87
CA LYS A 130 17.60 -3.18 8.10
C LYS A 130 18.30 -4.15 9.05
N LEU A 131 18.17 -5.45 8.79
CA LEU A 131 18.81 -6.52 9.55
C LEU A 131 19.74 -7.30 8.63
N GLY A 132 21.02 -6.89 8.57
CA GLY A 132 21.99 -7.44 7.63
C GLY A 132 21.56 -7.22 6.17
N ASN A 133 21.35 -8.33 5.45
CA ASN A 133 20.85 -8.34 4.07
C ASN A 133 19.32 -8.39 3.97
N SER A 134 18.63 -8.43 5.10
CA SER A 134 17.18 -8.51 5.18
C SER A 134 16.57 -7.23 5.78
N HIS A 135 15.24 -7.17 5.77
CA HIS A 135 14.49 -6.11 6.41
C HIS A 135 13.49 -6.73 7.38
N GLN A 136 13.29 -6.09 8.52
CA GLN A 136 12.28 -6.48 9.49
C GLN A 136 11.22 -5.39 9.56
N LEU A 137 9.97 -5.79 9.32
CA LEU A 137 8.79 -4.93 9.47
C LEU A 137 8.12 -5.21 10.82
N SER A 138 7.95 -4.17 11.60
CA SER A 138 7.15 -4.16 12.83
C SER A 138 5.93 -3.27 12.60
N VAL A 139 4.75 -3.71 13.05
CA VAL A 139 3.51 -2.94 12.89
C VAL A 139 2.75 -2.94 14.21
N THR A 140 2.33 -1.75 14.63
CA THR A 140 1.42 -1.54 15.75
C THR A 140 0.03 -1.28 15.18
N SER A 141 -0.95 -2.09 15.58
CA SER A 141 -2.33 -1.96 15.12
C SER A 141 -3.33 -2.21 16.24
N GLN A 142 -4.55 -1.74 16.03
CA GLN A 142 -5.67 -1.94 16.94
C GLN A 142 -6.93 -2.36 16.17
N PRO A 143 -7.79 -3.22 16.71
CA PRO A 143 -9.13 -3.45 16.16
C PRO A 143 -9.97 -2.17 16.24
N ILE A 144 -10.88 -1.99 15.28
CA ILE A 144 -11.92 -0.96 15.31
C ILE A 144 -13.31 -1.58 15.20
#